data_AF-A8ZLD6-F1
#
_entry.id   AF-A8ZLD6-F1
#
_cell.length_a   1.000
_cell.length_b   1.000
_cell.length_c   1.000
_cell.angle_alpha   90.00
_cell.angle_beta   90.00
_cell.angle_gamma   90.00
#
_symmetry.space_group_name_H-M   'P 1'
#
loop_
_entity.id
_entity.type
_entity.pdbx_description
1 polymer ?
#
loop_
_entity_poly.entity_id
_entity_poly.type
_entity_poly.pdbx_seq_one_letter_code
_entity_poly.pdbx_strand_id
1 'polypeptide(L)' 'MSKLYFRETVSNQIFTQSPYNIREQSRIRNDQDGIFRNGGDQLITELTHDSATGAYAGIFNVGLELR' A
#
# COMPACT_ATOMS: atom_id res chain seq x y z
N MET A 1 -1.27 17.07 1.98
CA MET A 1 -1.23 15.77 2.69
C MET A 1 -0.94 14.70 1.66
N SER A 2 0.24 14.08 1.69
CA SER A 2 0.57 12.96 0.79
C SER A 2 0.08 11.64 1.40
N LYS A 3 -0.34 10.72 0.54
CA LYS A 3 -0.63 9.32 0.89
C LYS A 3 0.18 8.42 -0.02
N LEU A 4 0.54 7.25 0.47
CA LEU A 4 1.08 6.15 -0.33
C LEU A 4 0.11 4.98 -0.26
N TYR A 5 -0.02 4.28 -1.37
CA TYR A 5 -0.87 3.09 -1.48
C TYR A 5 -0.02 1.86 -1.75
N PHE A 6 -0.52 0.71 -1.33
CA PHE A 6 0.05 -0.58 -1.69
C PHE A 6 -0.81 -1.25 -2.74
N ARG A 7 -0.20 -2.12 -3.56
CA ARG A 7 -0.97 -2.99 -4.44
C ARG A 7 -1.96 -3.83 -3.63
N GLU A 8 -3.12 -4.07 -4.25
CA GLU A 8 -4.19 -4.86 -3.65
C GLU A 8 -3.73 -6.29 -3.33
N THR A 9 -2.90 -6.89 -4.19
CA THR A 9 -2.32 -8.23 -3.97
C THR A 9 -1.47 -8.32 -2.71
N VAL A 10 -0.57 -7.35 -2.48
CA VAL A 10 0.28 -7.30 -1.28
C VAL A 10 -0.59 -7.10 -0.05
N SER A 11 -1.52 -6.15 -0.09
CA SER A 11 -2.41 -5.90 1.04
C SER A 11 -3.17 -7.17 1.40
N ASN A 12 -3.79 -7.84 0.43
CA ASN A 12 -4.53 -9.08 0.67
C ASN A 12 -3.67 -10.17 1.31
N GLN A 13 -2.41 -10.33 0.88
CA GLN A 13 -1.47 -11.26 1.51
C GLN A 13 -1.12 -10.88 2.95
N ILE A 14 -0.95 -9.60 3.26
CA ILE A 14 -0.62 -9.15 4.62
C ILE A 14 -1.83 -9.32 5.57
N PHE A 15 -3.05 -9.07 5.08
CA PHE A 15 -4.26 -9.22 5.90
C PHE A 15 -4.62 -10.68 6.22
N THR A 16 -3.98 -11.69 5.62
CA THR A 16 -4.09 -13.09 6.07
C THR A 16 -3.15 -13.44 7.23
N GLN A 17 -2.20 -12.56 7.55
CA GLN A 17 -1.16 -12.79 8.56
C GLN A 17 -1.48 -12.09 9.88
N SER A 18 -1.02 -12.65 11.00
CA SER A 18 -1.11 -11.99 12.31
C SER A 18 -0.20 -10.76 12.38
N PRO A 19 -0.61 -9.66 13.04
CA PRO A 19 -1.88 -9.45 13.76
C PRO A 19 -3.00 -8.87 12.89
N TYR A 20 -2.76 -8.69 11.59
CA TYR A 20 -3.70 -8.03 10.68
C TYR A 20 -4.93 -8.88 10.34
N ASN A 21 -4.82 -10.20 10.47
CA ASN A 21 -5.90 -11.18 10.30
C ASN A 21 -6.92 -11.19 11.45
N ILE A 22 -6.65 -10.49 12.55
CA ILE A 22 -7.53 -10.42 13.74
C ILE A 22 -8.57 -9.28 13.58
N ARG A 23 -8.52 -8.50 12.50
CA ARG A 23 -9.47 -7.40 12.30
C ARG A 23 -10.89 -7.92 12.06
N GLU A 24 -11.83 -7.47 12.89
CA GLU A 24 -13.25 -7.79 12.76
C GLU A 24 -13.95 -7.05 11.60
N GLN A 25 -13.37 -5.95 11.11
CA GLN A 25 -13.92 -5.14 10.03
C GLN A 25 -13.20 -5.39 8.71
N SER A 26 -13.99 -5.55 7.64
CA SER A 26 -13.48 -5.64 6.28
C SER A 26 -12.72 -4.37 5.91
N ARG A 27 -11.56 -4.54 5.26
CA ARG A 27 -10.72 -3.44 4.81
C ARG A 27 -11.33 -2.74 3.60
N ILE A 28 -11.18 -1.41 3.54
CA ILE A 28 -11.42 -0.62 2.33
C ILE A 28 -10.33 -0.93 1.30
N ARG A 29 -10.73 -1.49 0.16
CA ARG A 29 -9.84 -1.73 -0.98
C ARG A 29 -9.53 -0.42 -1.71
N ASN A 30 -8.46 -0.40 -2.49
CA ASN A 30 -8.07 0.80 -3.24
C ASN A 30 -9.21 1.30 -4.16
N ASP A 31 -9.93 0.40 -4.83
CA ASP A 31 -11.07 0.73 -5.71
C ASP A 31 -12.27 1.35 -4.98
N GLN A 32 -12.34 1.19 -3.67
CA GLN A 32 -13.41 1.71 -2.80
C GLN A 32 -12.99 3.00 -2.08
N ASP A 33 -11.71 3.36 -2.07
CA ASP A 33 -11.21 4.60 -1.48
C ASP A 33 -11.42 5.77 -2.46
N GLY A 34 -12.23 6.76 -2.05
CA GLY A 34 -12.52 7.95 -2.86
C GLY A 34 -11.31 8.83 -3.15
N ILE A 35 -10.29 8.81 -2.28
CA ILE A 35 -9.03 9.54 -2.49
C ILE A 35 -8.14 8.76 -3.47
N PHE A 36 -8.12 7.42 -3.38
CA PHE A 36 -7.38 6.60 -4.33
C PHE A 36 -7.91 6.76 -5.76
N ARG A 37 -9.23 6.81 -5.92
CA ARG A 37 -9.86 6.99 -7.25
C ARG A 37 -9.50 8.32 -7.92
N ASN A 38 -8.99 9.30 -7.18
CA ASN A 38 -8.57 10.61 -7.69
C ASN A 38 -7.05 10.65 -8.01
N GLY A 39 -6.50 9.58 -8.59
CA GLY A 39 -5.08 9.53 -9.03
C GLY A 39 -4.13 8.84 -8.04
N GLY A 40 -4.65 8.06 -7.09
CA GLY A 40 -3.85 7.29 -6.13
C GLY A 40 -3.10 6.10 -6.74
N ASP A 41 -3.42 5.70 -7.97
CA ASP A 41 -2.68 4.71 -8.74
C ASP A 41 -1.23 5.14 -8.99
N GLN A 42 -1.00 6.44 -9.18
CA GLN A 42 0.35 7.03 -9.31
C GLN A 42 1.13 7.04 -7.99
N LEU A 43 0.42 6.80 -6.87
CA LEU A 43 0.97 6.79 -5.52
C LEU A 43 1.14 5.36 -4.98
N ILE A 44 0.98 4.34 -5.84
CA ILE A 44 1.29 2.96 -5.48
C ILE A 44 2.80 2.80 -5.35
N THR A 45 3.24 2.35 -4.18
CA THR A 45 4.65 2.06 -3.92
C THR A 45 4.99 0.65 -4.42
N GLU A 46 6.03 0.57 -5.25
CA GLU A 46 6.63 -0.70 -5.66
C GLU A 46 7.35 -1.35 -4.48
N LEU A 47 6.99 -2.58 -4.16
CA LEU A 47 7.57 -3.33 -3.05
C LEU A 47 8.33 -4.55 -3.55
N THR A 48 9.53 -4.75 -3.01
CA THR A 48 10.31 -5.98 -3.14
C THR A 48 10.20 -6.76 -1.84
N HIS A 49 9.84 -8.04 -1.92
CA HIS A 49 9.74 -8.93 -0.77
C HIS A 49 11.04 -9.71 -0.60
N ASP A 50 11.63 -9.65 0.59
CA ASP A 50 12.75 -10.49 1.00
C ASP A 50 12.21 -11.76 1.68
N SER A 51 12.29 -12.89 0.99
CA SER A 51 11.80 -14.16 1.51
C SER A 51 12.64 -14.74 2.66
N ALA A 52 13.89 -14.31 2.84
CA ALA A 52 14.73 -14.80 3.92
C ALA A 52 14.35 -14.17 5.26
N THR A 53 13.96 -12.89 5.25
CA THR A 53 13.60 -12.13 6.45
C THR A 53 12.10 -11.92 6.61
N GLY A 54 11.31 -12.08 5.54
CA GLY A 54 9.89 -11.72 5.49
C GLY A 54 9.65 -10.20 5.36
N ALA A 55 10.70 -9.41 5.15
CA ALA A 55 10.61 -7.96 5.06
C ALA A 55 10.15 -7.49 3.67
N TYR A 56 9.54 -6.31 3.61
CA TYR A 56 9.25 -5.61 2.37
C TYR A 56 10.05 -4.31 2.30
N ALA A 57 10.73 -4.07 1.17
CA ALA A 57 11.41 -2.83 0.87
C ALA A 57 10.68 -2.09 -0.26
N GLY A 58 10.53 -0.77 -0.14
CA GLY A 58 9.87 0.05 -1.15
C GLY A 58 10.63 1.34 -1.42
N ILE A 59 10.56 1.80 -2.67
CA ILE A 59 11.13 3.08 -3.11
C ILE A 59 10.01 3.90 -3.73
N PHE A 60 9.84 5.13 -3.26
CA PHE A 60 8.91 6.09 -3.83
C PHE A 60 9.66 7.37 -4.21
N ASN A 61 9.67 7.69 -5.50
CA ASN A 61 10.38 8.87 -6.01
C ASN A 61 9.45 10.08 -5.92
N VAL A 62 9.89 11.11 -5.18
CA VAL A 62 9.14 12.37 -5.04
C VAL A 62 9.85 13.46 -5.84
N GLY A 63 9.16 14.03 -6.81
CA GLY A 63 9.55 15.29 -7.45
C GLY A 63 8.89 16.46 -6.72
N LEU A 64 9.68 17.43 -6.25
CA LEU A 64 9.17 18.67 -5.67
C LEU A 64 9.49 19.83 -6.61
N GLU A 65 8.46 20.55 -7.05
CA GLU A 65 8.65 21.85 -7.71
C GLU A 65 8.77 22.91 -6.60
N LEU A 66 9.99 23.41 -6.41
CA LEU A 66 10.26 24.52 -5.52
C LEU A 66 10.25 25.79 -6.36
N ARG A 67 9.20 26.60 -6.21
CA ARG A 67 9.12 27.95 -6.78
C ARG A 67 9.62 28.98 -5.78
#